data_AF-T0GAS2-F1
#
_entry.id   AF-T0GAS2-F1
#
_cell.length_a   1.000
_cell.length_b   1.000
_cell.length_c   1.000
_cell.angle_alpha   90.00
_cell.angle_beta   90.00
_cell.angle_gamma   90.00
#
_symmetry.space_group_name_H-M   'P 1'
#
loop_
_entity.id
_entity.type
_entity.pdbx_description
1 polymer ?
#
loop_
_entity_poly.entity_id
_entity_poly.type
_entity_poly.pdbx_seq_one_letter_code
_entity_poly.pdbx_strand_id
1 'polypeptide(L)'
;METNESLDEEKPFPDQYFASLLNESVNFIFFSINYSSGTLFALGGVNKMPEMRFEKMKSVKKILPFLILVIPALVWGQDATPAAAAPVPTLDKGDTAWMIVASAFVFFMIPGLALFYGGLVRSKNVLSTMMHSFIAILVLTLQWTIFGYSFAFSGDNPYFGDFALAFLNGIDENTLELTVPKYVHFLFQGMFALITPALISGAIAERVKLSGYIAFILLWATFVYDPVAHWVWAGSGWLFKMSALDFAGGTVVHLISGIAGLAAAIVIGKRKGEGISLVQPNNLTYTLIGAGLLWFGWFGFNAGSGLATNGIAARAFVVTLIAPAAAGVAWLAIEYLHTKKATALGAASGIVAGLVVITPASGFVGPVGSIYMGLIVAPICYGAILLKGKLGYDDSLDAFGIHGVGGAIGAILTGVFTLTLGAGVASKGDQIVVQLISVVATGGYSFIVSLILAFVIEKTIGFRISEEKEIAGLDSEIHGEKGYIL
;
A
#
# COMPACT_ATOMS: atom_id res chain seq x y z
N MET A 1 -40.62 -39.38 43.44
CA MET A 1 -39.42 -40.22 43.65
C MET A 1 -38.38 -39.69 42.67
N GLU A 2 -37.61 -38.64 42.99
CA GLU A 2 -36.45 -38.61 43.92
C GLU A 2 -35.41 -39.69 43.56
N THR A 3 -34.12 -39.43 43.36
CA THR A 3 -33.21 -38.43 43.96
C THR A 3 -32.02 -38.03 43.06
N ASN A 4 -31.46 -36.85 43.38
CA ASN A 4 -30.12 -36.31 43.06
C ASN A 4 -28.94 -37.12 43.64
N GLU A 5 -27.73 -36.87 43.10
CA GLU A 5 -26.40 -36.63 43.75
C GLU A 5 -25.30 -37.06 42.76
N SER A 6 -24.52 -36.18 42.13
CA SER A 6 -23.41 -35.31 42.62
C SER A 6 -22.04 -36.00 42.71
N LEU A 7 -21.04 -35.24 42.23
CA LEU A 7 -19.64 -35.12 42.66
C LEU A 7 -18.53 -35.48 41.65
N ASP A 8 -17.70 -34.46 41.47
CA ASP A 8 -16.36 -34.41 40.89
C ASP A 8 -15.43 -35.50 41.42
N GLU A 9 -14.50 -35.97 40.58
CA GLU A 9 -13.14 -36.29 41.04
C GLU A 9 -12.12 -36.23 39.88
N GLU A 10 -11.04 -35.50 40.16
CA GLU A 10 -9.87 -35.21 39.34
C GLU A 10 -9.12 -36.46 38.84
N LYS A 11 -8.42 -36.34 37.70
CA LYS A 11 -7.08 -36.90 37.44
C LYS A 11 -6.49 -36.40 36.10
N PRO A 12 -5.15 -36.43 35.92
CA PRO A 12 -4.34 -35.21 35.84
C PRO A 12 -3.75 -34.93 34.46
N PHE A 13 -3.29 -33.70 34.25
CA PHE A 13 -2.44 -33.29 33.12
C PHE A 13 -1.11 -34.08 33.10
N PRO A 14 -0.62 -34.53 31.93
CA PRO A 14 0.76 -34.98 31.80
C PRO A 14 1.71 -33.79 31.57
N ASP A 15 2.55 -33.51 32.56
CA ASP A 15 3.69 -32.58 32.57
C ASP A 15 4.86 -33.05 31.69
N GLN A 16 4.69 -33.12 30.37
CA GLN A 16 5.82 -33.37 29.46
C GLN A 16 5.64 -32.64 28.13
N TYR A 17 5.89 -31.32 28.07
CA TYR A 17 6.32 -30.63 26.83
C TYR A 17 6.88 -29.21 27.10
N PHE A 18 7.64 -29.00 28.18
CA PHE A 18 8.26 -27.69 28.47
C PHE A 18 9.77 -27.70 28.76
N ALA A 19 10.49 -28.75 28.39
CA ALA A 19 11.93 -28.81 28.59
C ALA A 19 12.69 -29.39 27.38
N SER A 20 12.80 -28.63 26.30
CA SER A 20 13.82 -28.89 25.24
C SER A 20 14.24 -27.70 24.37
N LEU A 21 13.95 -26.44 24.76
CA LEU A 21 14.36 -25.26 23.96
C LEU A 21 15.35 -24.31 24.67
N LEU A 22 16.06 -24.80 25.68
CA LEU A 22 17.14 -24.07 26.35
C LEU A 22 18.43 -24.90 26.33
N ASN A 23 19.03 -25.06 25.15
CA ASN A 23 20.46 -25.30 24.99
C ASN A 23 20.82 -25.35 23.51
N GLU A 24 21.00 -24.19 22.88
CA GLU A 24 22.06 -24.05 21.87
C GLU A 24 22.77 -22.71 22.09
N SER A 25 24.05 -22.85 22.38
CA SER A 25 24.97 -21.83 22.86
C SER A 25 25.37 -20.89 21.73
N VAL A 26 25.16 -19.61 21.98
CA VAL A 26 25.65 -18.47 21.22
C VAL A 26 27.17 -18.38 21.37
N ASN A 27 27.92 -18.52 20.28
CA ASN A 27 29.33 -18.09 20.20
C ASN A 27 29.41 -16.75 19.46
N PHE A 28 29.49 -15.65 20.22
CA PHE A 28 29.87 -14.33 19.73
C PHE A 28 31.40 -14.25 19.61
N ILE A 29 31.92 -14.03 18.40
CA ILE A 29 33.31 -13.60 18.19
C ILE A 29 33.34 -12.07 18.22
N PHE A 30 33.98 -11.53 19.27
CA PHE A 30 34.34 -10.12 19.38
C PHE A 30 35.52 -9.80 18.45
N PHE A 31 35.40 -8.76 17.62
CA PHE A 31 36.56 -8.03 17.11
C PHE A 31 36.71 -6.73 17.90
N SER A 32 37.78 -6.64 18.69
CA SER A 32 38.26 -5.40 19.28
C SER A 32 39.10 -4.65 18.23
N ILE A 33 38.85 -3.35 18.08
CA ILE A 33 39.72 -2.44 17.33
C ILE A 33 40.52 -1.64 18.36
N ASN A 34 41.82 -1.91 18.40
CA ASN A 34 42.79 -1.22 19.23
C ASN A 34 43.16 0.11 18.57
N TYR A 35 43.07 1.21 19.30
CA TYR A 35 43.65 2.51 18.95
C TYR A 35 45.05 2.61 19.56
N SER A 36 46.08 2.85 18.74
CA SER A 36 47.38 3.30 19.22
C SER A 36 48.00 4.37 18.33
N SER A 37 48.13 5.56 18.94
CA SER A 37 49.25 6.51 18.95
C SER A 37 49.98 6.90 17.65
N GLY A 38 50.04 8.22 17.41
CA GLY A 38 51.03 8.89 16.55
C GLY A 38 50.90 10.42 16.53
N THR A 39 51.45 11.11 17.54
CA THR A 39 51.90 12.53 17.54
C THR A 39 53.14 12.67 16.62
N LEU A 40 53.59 13.78 16.01
CA LEU A 40 53.68 15.23 16.25
C LEU A 40 54.13 15.85 14.88
N PHE A 41 53.77 17.07 14.44
CA PHE A 41 54.53 18.32 14.63
C PHE A 41 53.83 19.51 13.97
N ALA A 42 53.96 20.67 14.60
CA ALA A 42 53.41 21.97 14.22
C ALA A 42 54.33 22.77 13.27
N LEU A 43 53.77 23.77 12.56
CA LEU A 43 54.16 25.19 12.64
C LEU A 43 53.47 26.06 11.56
N GLY A 44 53.05 27.27 11.96
CA GLY A 44 52.98 28.46 11.08
C GLY A 44 51.60 28.91 10.65
N GLY A 45 51.09 29.98 11.27
CA GLY A 45 49.78 30.59 10.99
C GLY A 45 49.76 31.54 9.79
N VAL A 46 48.57 32.05 9.47
CA VAL A 46 48.21 33.45 9.16
C VAL A 46 46.71 33.48 8.86
N ASN A 47 46.00 34.40 9.52
CA ASN A 47 44.60 34.74 9.28
C ASN A 47 44.28 34.98 7.81
N LYS A 48 43.19 34.35 7.32
CA LYS A 48 42.24 34.92 6.35
C LYS A 48 41.01 34.00 6.23
N MET A 49 39.83 34.58 6.39
CA MET A 49 38.54 33.92 6.13
C MET A 49 38.54 33.30 4.73
N PRO A 50 38.07 32.05 4.53
CA PRO A 50 37.83 31.54 3.19
C PRO A 50 36.36 31.70 2.82
N GLU A 51 36.19 32.34 1.67
CA GLU A 51 35.04 32.27 0.77
C GLU A 51 34.46 30.84 0.70
N MET A 52 33.13 30.72 0.76
CA MET A 52 32.42 29.48 0.45
C MET A 52 32.70 29.07 -1.00
N ARG A 53 33.73 28.25 -1.19
CA ARG A 53 33.94 27.49 -2.42
C ARG A 53 32.92 26.36 -2.46
N PHE A 54 32.17 26.30 -3.56
CA PHE A 54 31.36 25.15 -3.94
C PHE A 54 32.25 23.90 -4.00
N GLU A 55 32.24 23.09 -2.94
CA GLU A 55 32.75 21.74 -3.02
C GLU A 55 31.82 20.90 -3.90
N LYS A 56 32.41 20.38 -4.99
CA LYS A 56 31.82 19.33 -5.81
C LYS A 56 31.34 18.21 -4.89
N MET A 57 30.03 17.97 -4.94
CA MET A 57 29.30 16.87 -4.32
C MET A 57 29.85 15.50 -4.79
N LYS A 58 30.99 15.08 -4.25
CA LYS A 58 31.53 13.72 -4.39
C LYS A 58 30.87 12.82 -3.35
N SER A 59 29.59 12.53 -3.50
CA SER A 59 28.94 11.47 -2.71
C SER A 59 27.78 10.76 -3.41
N VAL A 60 27.73 10.76 -4.74
CA VAL A 60 26.78 9.92 -5.50
C VAL A 60 27.29 8.48 -5.68
N LYS A 61 28.55 8.19 -5.33
CA LYS A 61 29.17 6.85 -5.46
C LYS A 61 29.09 5.95 -4.22
N LYS A 62 28.35 6.35 -3.16
CA LYS A 62 28.20 5.54 -1.93
C LYS A 62 26.81 4.90 -1.73
N ILE A 63 25.89 5.08 -2.67
CA ILE A 63 24.58 4.38 -2.69
C ILE A 63 24.67 3.06 -3.48
N LEU A 64 25.83 2.77 -4.09
CA LEU A 64 26.02 1.62 -4.98
C LEU A 64 26.36 0.24 -4.33
N PRO A 65 26.47 0.02 -3.00
CA PRO A 65 26.59 -1.34 -2.50
C PRO A 65 25.25 -2.04 -2.21
N PHE A 66 24.09 -1.36 -2.27
CA PHE A 66 22.80 -2.00 -1.96
C PHE A 66 22.17 -2.80 -3.12
N LEU A 67 22.76 -2.76 -4.32
CA LEU A 67 22.31 -3.53 -5.49
C LEU A 67 22.98 -4.91 -5.61
N ILE A 68 23.91 -5.26 -4.70
CA ILE A 68 24.70 -6.52 -4.78
C ILE A 68 24.18 -7.62 -3.84
N LEU A 69 23.13 -7.37 -3.04
CA LEU A 69 22.57 -8.37 -2.11
C LEU A 69 21.47 -9.29 -2.69
N VAL A 70 21.25 -9.31 -4.01
CA VAL A 70 20.17 -10.11 -4.64
C VAL A 70 20.64 -11.49 -5.15
N ILE A 71 21.86 -11.93 -4.82
CA ILE A 71 22.38 -13.24 -5.24
C ILE A 71 22.93 -13.92 -3.98
N PRO A 72 22.27 -14.95 -3.37
CA PRO A 72 21.55 -16.06 -4.01
C PRO A 72 20.20 -16.44 -3.33
N ALA A 73 19.07 -16.27 -4.03
CA ALA A 73 17.77 -16.86 -3.65
C ALA A 73 17.24 -17.87 -4.70
N LEU A 74 18.12 -18.42 -5.53
CA LEU A 74 17.76 -19.16 -6.74
C LEU A 74 17.71 -20.69 -6.63
N VAL A 75 17.79 -21.27 -5.43
CA VAL A 75 17.73 -22.74 -5.30
C VAL A 75 16.83 -23.09 -4.14
N TRP A 76 15.55 -23.34 -4.45
CA TRP A 76 14.63 -24.31 -3.82
C TRP A 76 13.29 -24.18 -4.56
N GLY A 77 13.19 -24.82 -5.72
CA GLY A 77 11.91 -25.05 -6.41
C GLY A 77 11.30 -26.34 -5.88
N GLN A 78 10.10 -26.26 -5.33
CA GLN A 78 9.28 -27.41 -4.97
C GLN A 78 8.39 -27.71 -6.18
N ASP A 79 8.40 -28.96 -6.66
CA ASP A 79 7.66 -29.35 -7.86
C ASP A 79 6.16 -29.10 -7.72
N ALA A 80 5.57 -28.47 -8.75
CA ALA A 80 4.15 -28.14 -8.78
C ALA A 80 3.31 -29.35 -9.19
N THR A 81 2.36 -29.72 -8.33
CA THR A 81 1.36 -30.75 -8.62
C THR A 81 0.30 -30.19 -9.59
N PRO A 82 -0.15 -30.96 -10.61
CA PRO A 82 -1.20 -30.52 -11.52
C PRO A 82 -2.52 -30.25 -10.81
N ALA A 83 -3.21 -29.17 -11.18
CA ALA A 83 -4.52 -28.81 -10.66
C ALA A 83 -5.61 -29.79 -11.13
N ALA A 84 -6.34 -30.37 -10.18
CA ALA A 84 -7.54 -31.17 -10.45
C ALA A 84 -8.69 -30.29 -10.98
N ALA A 85 -9.61 -30.89 -11.75
CA ALA A 85 -10.79 -30.22 -12.27
C ALA A 85 -11.59 -29.52 -11.15
N ALA A 86 -12.03 -28.29 -11.39
CA ALA A 86 -12.72 -27.48 -10.40
C ALA A 86 -14.04 -28.15 -9.98
N PRO A 87 -14.23 -28.46 -8.68
CA PRO A 87 -15.50 -28.96 -8.18
C PRO A 87 -16.61 -27.92 -8.35
N VAL A 88 -17.86 -28.37 -8.38
CA VAL A 88 -19.03 -27.48 -8.33
C VAL A 88 -18.87 -26.56 -7.11
N PRO A 89 -19.02 -25.24 -7.28
CA PRO A 89 -18.94 -24.29 -6.16
C PRO A 89 -19.88 -24.70 -5.02
N THR A 90 -19.32 -25.00 -3.85
CA THR A 90 -20.08 -25.29 -2.63
C THR A 90 -19.73 -24.28 -1.57
N LEU A 91 -20.75 -23.75 -0.90
CA LEU A 91 -20.59 -22.79 0.19
C LEU A 91 -19.69 -23.35 1.30
N ASP A 92 -18.59 -22.66 1.60
CA ASP A 92 -17.74 -22.93 2.75
C ASP A 92 -17.98 -21.88 3.84
N LYS A 93 -18.39 -22.35 5.04
CA LYS A 93 -18.70 -21.47 6.17
C LYS A 93 -17.45 -20.79 6.75
N GLY A 94 -16.31 -21.47 6.73
CA GLY A 94 -15.03 -20.93 7.21
C GLY A 94 -14.55 -19.82 6.30
N ASP A 95 -14.54 -20.06 4.99
CA ASP A 95 -14.19 -19.05 3.98
C ASP A 95 -15.13 -17.86 4.06
N THR A 96 -16.43 -18.09 4.18
CA THR A 96 -17.43 -17.02 4.32
C THR A 96 -17.18 -16.18 5.57
N ALA A 97 -16.95 -16.82 6.72
CA ALA A 97 -16.70 -16.11 7.97
C ALA A 97 -15.40 -15.29 7.92
N TRP A 98 -14.32 -15.88 7.38
CA TRP A 98 -13.06 -15.18 7.17
C TRP A 98 -13.23 -13.97 6.27
N MET A 99 -13.94 -14.11 5.14
CA MET A 99 -14.11 -13.03 4.18
C MET A 99 -14.99 -11.88 4.69
N ILE A 100 -15.97 -12.15 5.56
CA ILE A 100 -16.72 -11.08 6.26
C ILE A 100 -15.79 -10.29 7.18
N VAL A 101 -14.96 -10.99 7.98
CA VAL A 101 -13.99 -10.35 8.89
C VAL A 101 -12.92 -9.58 8.12
N ALA A 102 -12.36 -10.19 7.07
CA ALA A 102 -11.38 -9.56 6.20
C ALA A 102 -11.95 -8.28 5.56
N SER A 103 -13.20 -8.31 5.10
CA SER A 103 -13.88 -7.11 4.57
C SER A 103 -13.98 -6.00 5.62
N ALA A 104 -14.33 -6.34 6.87
CA ALA A 104 -14.39 -5.35 7.96
C ALA A 104 -13.00 -4.77 8.29
N PHE A 105 -11.94 -5.59 8.24
CA PHE A 105 -10.56 -5.13 8.41
C PHE A 105 -10.16 -4.14 7.32
N VAL A 106 -10.45 -4.45 6.05
CA VAL A 106 -10.14 -3.54 4.94
C VAL A 106 -10.94 -2.26 5.03
N PHE A 107 -12.24 -2.32 5.38
CA PHE A 107 -13.03 -1.11 5.61
C PHE A 107 -12.38 -0.21 6.66
N PHE A 108 -11.85 -0.79 7.74
CA PHE A 108 -11.21 -0.05 8.83
C PHE A 108 -9.89 0.63 8.42
N MET A 109 -9.29 0.23 7.30
CA MET A 109 -8.15 0.95 6.72
C MET A 109 -8.51 2.35 6.25
N ILE A 110 -9.77 2.63 5.86
CA ILE A 110 -10.15 3.94 5.33
C ILE A 110 -10.18 5.01 6.45
N PRO A 111 -10.79 4.77 7.63
CA PRO A 111 -10.57 5.62 8.80
C PRO A 111 -9.10 5.69 9.25
N GLY A 112 -8.36 4.59 9.14
CA GLY A 112 -6.90 4.57 9.38
C GLY A 112 -6.15 5.53 8.46
N LEU A 113 -6.50 5.55 7.18
CA LEU A 113 -5.96 6.47 6.18
C LEU A 113 -6.34 7.92 6.49
N ALA A 114 -7.58 8.17 6.91
CA ALA A 114 -8.03 9.49 7.32
C ALA A 114 -7.17 10.04 8.46
N LEU A 115 -6.88 9.23 9.49
CA LEU A 115 -5.97 9.61 10.58
C LEU A 115 -4.52 9.77 10.10
N PHE A 116 -4.05 8.86 9.24
CA PHE A 116 -2.71 8.88 8.69
C PHE A 116 -2.44 10.19 7.94
N TYR A 117 -3.27 10.54 6.95
CA TYR A 117 -3.13 11.78 6.19
C TYR A 117 -3.55 13.02 6.98
N GLY A 118 -4.60 12.93 7.79
CA GLY A 118 -5.07 14.02 8.64
C GLY A 118 -3.99 14.52 9.60
N GLY A 119 -3.16 13.64 10.16
CA GLY A 119 -2.04 14.03 11.02
C GLY A 119 -0.89 14.75 10.30
N LEU A 120 -0.74 14.55 8.99
CA LEU A 120 0.38 15.06 8.18
C LEU A 120 0.15 16.45 7.59
N VAL A 121 -1.10 16.87 7.45
CA VAL A 121 -1.45 18.20 6.92
C VAL A 121 -1.35 19.29 7.99
N ARG A 122 -1.53 20.55 7.61
CA ARG A 122 -1.64 21.66 8.58
C ARG A 122 -2.98 21.56 9.33
N SER A 123 -3.00 22.06 10.57
CA SER A 123 -4.17 22.02 11.46
C SER A 123 -5.44 22.64 10.87
N LYS A 124 -5.30 23.60 9.96
CA LYS A 124 -6.41 24.27 9.24
C LYS A 124 -7.04 23.43 8.11
N ASN A 125 -6.49 22.24 7.83
CA ASN A 125 -6.87 21.37 6.73
C ASN A 125 -7.12 19.92 7.18
N VAL A 126 -7.11 19.65 8.49
CA VAL A 126 -7.18 18.28 9.03
C VAL A 126 -8.55 17.68 8.75
N LEU A 127 -9.64 18.42 8.97
CA LEU A 127 -11.00 17.92 8.73
C LEU A 127 -11.21 17.67 7.25
N SER A 128 -10.82 18.63 6.39
CA SER A 128 -10.95 18.49 4.94
C SER A 128 -10.20 17.26 4.41
N THR A 129 -9.00 17.00 4.94
CA THR A 129 -8.19 15.83 4.55
C THR A 129 -8.83 14.52 5.02
N MET A 130 -9.34 14.47 6.25
CA MET A 130 -10.07 13.30 6.75
C MET A 130 -11.36 13.08 5.95
N MET A 131 -12.08 14.15 5.62
CA MET A 131 -13.32 14.13 4.85
C MET A 131 -13.14 13.53 3.46
N HIS A 132 -11.99 13.69 2.80
CA HIS A 132 -11.72 13.00 1.53
C HIS A 132 -11.85 11.47 1.64
N SER A 133 -11.45 10.88 2.77
CA SER A 133 -11.57 9.44 3.02
C SER A 133 -13.02 9.02 3.28
N PHE A 134 -13.76 9.78 4.09
CA PHE A 134 -15.18 9.49 4.37
C PHE A 134 -16.07 9.72 3.15
N ILE A 135 -15.80 10.74 2.35
CA ILE A 135 -16.50 11.00 1.09
C ILE A 135 -16.25 9.88 0.10
N ALA A 136 -15.02 9.33 0.02
CA ALA A 136 -14.75 8.16 -0.79
C ALA A 136 -15.60 6.96 -0.37
N ILE A 137 -15.77 6.70 0.95
CA ILE A 137 -16.69 5.65 1.44
C ILE A 137 -18.11 5.90 0.89
N LEU A 138 -18.67 7.07 1.13
CA LEU A 138 -20.07 7.35 0.80
C LEU A 138 -20.33 7.28 -0.71
N VAL A 139 -19.50 7.96 -1.49
CA VAL A 139 -19.71 8.14 -2.93
C VAL A 139 -19.38 6.87 -3.70
N LEU A 140 -18.29 6.18 -3.35
CA LEU A 140 -17.86 4.99 -4.08
C LEU A 140 -18.65 3.75 -3.67
N THR A 141 -19.21 3.68 -2.46
CA THR A 141 -20.17 2.61 -2.13
C THR A 141 -21.36 2.65 -3.09
N LEU A 142 -21.88 3.85 -3.37
CA LEU A 142 -22.98 4.01 -4.32
C LEU A 142 -22.54 3.68 -5.74
N GLN A 143 -21.42 4.21 -6.21
CA GLN A 143 -20.91 3.90 -7.55
C GLN A 143 -20.67 2.39 -7.74
N TRP A 144 -20.03 1.73 -6.77
CA TRP A 144 -19.75 0.29 -6.78
C TRP A 144 -21.03 -0.55 -6.83
N THR A 145 -22.03 -0.18 -6.02
CA THR A 145 -23.34 -0.85 -5.98
C THR A 145 -24.13 -0.65 -7.26
N ILE A 146 -24.19 0.58 -7.78
CA ILE A 146 -25.00 0.91 -8.96
C ILE A 146 -24.43 0.19 -10.19
N PHE A 147 -23.13 0.25 -10.43
CA PHE A 147 -22.54 -0.41 -11.59
C PHE A 147 -21.07 -0.84 -11.46
N GLY A 148 -20.28 -0.25 -10.56
CA GLY A 148 -18.83 -0.48 -10.53
C GLY A 148 -18.44 -1.95 -10.35
N TYR A 149 -19.16 -2.68 -9.49
CA TYR A 149 -18.93 -4.12 -9.33
C TYR A 149 -19.16 -4.92 -10.62
N SER A 150 -20.24 -4.60 -11.34
CA SER A 150 -20.52 -5.19 -12.64
C SER A 150 -19.40 -4.85 -13.63
N PHE A 151 -19.03 -3.58 -13.70
CA PHE A 151 -18.03 -3.10 -14.65
C PHE A 151 -16.63 -3.70 -14.39
N ALA A 152 -16.34 -4.11 -13.15
CA ALA A 152 -15.12 -4.82 -12.79
C ALA A 152 -15.23 -6.35 -12.98
N PHE A 153 -16.37 -7.00 -12.66
CA PHE A 153 -16.44 -8.46 -12.47
C PHE A 153 -17.52 -9.21 -13.26
N SER A 154 -18.14 -8.58 -14.27
CA SER A 154 -19.07 -9.26 -15.20
C SER A 154 -18.61 -9.16 -16.66
N GLY A 155 -19.17 -10.02 -17.52
CA GLY A 155 -18.90 -10.02 -18.96
C GLY A 155 -17.56 -10.68 -19.37
N ASP A 156 -17.44 -10.92 -20.68
CA ASP A 156 -16.33 -11.67 -21.29
C ASP A 156 -15.30 -10.79 -22.02
N ASN A 157 -15.57 -9.48 -22.15
CA ASN A 157 -14.65 -8.56 -22.81
C ASN A 157 -13.36 -8.43 -21.99
N PRO A 158 -12.16 -8.58 -22.57
CA PRO A 158 -10.92 -8.61 -21.79
C PRO A 158 -10.49 -7.27 -21.16
N TYR A 159 -11.13 -6.15 -21.52
CA TYR A 159 -10.73 -4.80 -21.13
C TYR A 159 -11.70 -4.11 -20.17
N PHE A 160 -12.95 -4.55 -20.09
CA PHE A 160 -13.94 -3.95 -19.20
C PHE A 160 -15.15 -4.87 -19.09
N GLY A 161 -15.83 -4.81 -17.95
CA GLY A 161 -17.05 -5.57 -17.75
C GLY A 161 -18.27 -4.96 -18.42
N ASP A 162 -19.41 -5.61 -18.22
CA ASP A 162 -20.71 -5.12 -18.67
C ASP A 162 -21.54 -4.60 -17.48
N PHE A 163 -22.83 -4.36 -17.71
CA PHE A 163 -23.77 -3.87 -16.69
C PHE A 163 -24.77 -4.95 -16.23
N ALA A 164 -24.48 -6.23 -16.47
CA ALA A 164 -25.40 -7.33 -16.13
C ALA A 164 -25.67 -7.45 -14.62
N LEU A 165 -24.67 -7.15 -13.79
CA LEU A 165 -24.74 -7.15 -12.32
C LEU A 165 -24.99 -5.74 -11.74
N ALA A 166 -25.41 -4.77 -12.55
CA ALA A 166 -25.77 -3.45 -12.05
C ALA A 166 -26.85 -3.57 -10.96
N PHE A 167 -26.73 -2.78 -9.89
CA PHE A 167 -27.58 -2.91 -8.69
C PHE A 167 -27.57 -4.30 -8.03
N LEU A 168 -26.51 -5.09 -8.25
CA LEU A 168 -26.41 -6.49 -7.81
C LEU A 168 -27.50 -7.38 -8.42
N ASN A 169 -28.01 -7.00 -9.60
CA ASN A 169 -29.02 -7.76 -10.31
C ASN A 169 -28.56 -9.20 -10.57
N GLY A 170 -29.45 -10.17 -10.33
CA GLY A 170 -29.16 -11.60 -10.49
C GLY A 170 -28.29 -12.22 -9.38
N ILE A 171 -27.99 -11.50 -8.30
CA ILE A 171 -27.31 -12.05 -7.11
C ILE A 171 -28.33 -12.27 -6.01
N ASP A 172 -28.46 -13.51 -5.55
CA ASP A 172 -29.27 -13.89 -4.39
C ASP A 172 -28.39 -14.51 -3.27
N GLU A 173 -29.01 -14.92 -2.16
CA GLU A 173 -28.33 -15.51 -1.01
C GLU A 173 -27.62 -16.85 -1.33
N ASN A 174 -27.96 -17.50 -2.44
CA ASN A 174 -27.39 -18.78 -2.88
C ASN A 174 -26.35 -18.62 -3.99
N THR A 175 -26.23 -17.42 -4.57
CA THR A 175 -25.28 -17.13 -5.64
C THR A 175 -23.87 -17.11 -5.07
N LEU A 176 -22.99 -17.98 -5.56
CA LEU A 176 -21.61 -18.11 -5.08
C LEU A 176 -20.59 -17.49 -6.04
N GLU A 177 -19.49 -17.02 -5.47
CA GLU A 177 -18.22 -16.77 -6.16
C GLU A 177 -17.16 -17.66 -5.48
N LEU A 178 -16.62 -18.63 -6.21
CA LEU A 178 -15.83 -19.72 -5.62
C LEU A 178 -16.62 -20.39 -4.46
N THR A 179 -16.09 -20.39 -3.23
CA THR A 179 -16.69 -21.02 -2.05
C THR A 179 -17.49 -20.06 -1.18
N VAL A 180 -17.59 -18.77 -1.54
CA VAL A 180 -18.25 -17.73 -0.72
C VAL A 180 -19.48 -17.13 -1.40
N PRO A 181 -20.47 -16.59 -0.66
CA PRO A 181 -21.57 -15.86 -1.25
C PRO A 181 -21.06 -14.69 -2.11
N LYS A 182 -21.66 -14.47 -3.27
CA LYS A 182 -21.25 -13.40 -4.18
C LYS A 182 -21.47 -12.01 -3.59
N TYR A 183 -22.38 -11.86 -2.62
CA TYR A 183 -22.48 -10.66 -1.77
C TYR A 183 -21.22 -10.41 -0.93
N VAL A 184 -20.56 -11.46 -0.44
CA VAL A 184 -19.31 -11.35 0.32
C VAL A 184 -18.15 -11.00 -0.60
N HIS A 185 -18.10 -11.55 -1.82
CA HIS A 185 -17.15 -11.12 -2.83
C HIS A 185 -17.33 -9.64 -3.22
N PHE A 186 -18.59 -9.22 -3.47
CA PHE A 186 -18.94 -7.81 -3.71
C PHE A 186 -18.45 -6.90 -2.58
N LEU A 187 -18.70 -7.30 -1.33
CA LEU A 187 -18.30 -6.55 -0.13
C LEU A 187 -16.77 -6.44 -0.06
N PHE A 188 -16.06 -7.56 -0.15
CA PHE A 188 -14.61 -7.59 -0.02
C PHE A 188 -13.94 -6.73 -1.10
N GLN A 189 -14.28 -6.94 -2.37
CA GLN A 189 -13.72 -6.16 -3.49
C GLN A 189 -14.12 -4.68 -3.42
N GLY A 190 -15.32 -4.39 -2.92
CA GLY A 190 -15.77 -3.01 -2.69
C GLY A 190 -14.83 -2.25 -1.77
N MET A 191 -14.26 -2.90 -0.75
CA MET A 191 -13.35 -2.20 0.16
C MET A 191 -12.07 -1.71 -0.54
N PHE A 192 -11.57 -2.46 -1.54
CA PHE A 192 -10.46 -2.03 -2.39
C PHE A 192 -10.90 -0.88 -3.31
N ALA A 193 -12.11 -0.95 -3.86
CA ALA A 193 -12.70 0.09 -4.71
C ALA A 193 -12.88 1.42 -3.96
N LEU A 194 -13.20 1.35 -2.67
CA LEU A 194 -13.39 2.52 -1.81
C LEU A 194 -12.05 3.15 -1.39
N ILE A 195 -11.08 2.33 -0.93
CA ILE A 195 -9.81 2.88 -0.42
C ILE A 195 -8.91 3.40 -1.54
N THR A 196 -8.97 2.83 -2.74
CA THR A 196 -8.04 3.17 -3.82
C THR A 196 -8.12 4.64 -4.24
N PRO A 197 -9.31 5.22 -4.52
CA PRO A 197 -9.40 6.65 -4.81
C PRO A 197 -9.15 7.52 -3.57
N ALA A 198 -9.39 7.01 -2.35
CA ALA A 198 -9.06 7.72 -1.12
C ALA A 198 -7.53 7.94 -0.98
N LEU A 199 -6.70 6.99 -1.43
CA LEU A 199 -5.23 7.14 -1.46
C LEU A 199 -4.76 8.31 -2.32
N ILE A 200 -5.48 8.61 -3.41
CA ILE A 200 -5.16 9.73 -4.32
C ILE A 200 -5.16 11.07 -3.56
N SER A 201 -6.03 11.21 -2.55
CA SER A 201 -6.15 12.42 -1.75
C SER A 201 -4.83 12.85 -1.09
N GLY A 202 -3.92 11.90 -0.81
CA GLY A 202 -2.61 12.20 -0.24
C GLY A 202 -1.72 13.04 -1.15
N ALA A 203 -1.81 12.89 -2.48
CA ALA A 203 -1.01 13.68 -3.42
C ALA A 203 -1.55 15.11 -3.61
N ILE A 204 -2.86 15.30 -3.43
CA ILE A 204 -3.60 16.52 -3.76
C ILE A 204 -4.07 17.31 -2.53
N ALA A 205 -3.62 16.91 -1.33
CA ALA A 205 -4.05 17.47 -0.06
C ALA A 205 -3.93 19.02 0.01
N GLU A 206 -4.79 19.61 0.84
CA GLU A 206 -4.79 21.05 1.20
C GLU A 206 -5.09 22.07 0.10
N ARG A 207 -5.45 21.64 -1.12
CA ARG A 207 -5.69 22.60 -2.24
C ARG A 207 -6.81 22.22 -3.20
N VAL A 208 -7.58 21.20 -2.89
CA VAL A 208 -8.65 20.70 -3.77
C VAL A 208 -10.02 21.10 -3.25
N LYS A 209 -10.91 21.48 -4.16
CA LYS A 209 -12.34 21.70 -3.87
C LYS A 209 -13.03 20.35 -3.65
N LEU A 210 -13.93 20.28 -2.67
CA LEU A 210 -14.70 19.05 -2.40
C LEU A 210 -15.50 18.58 -3.64
N SER A 211 -16.15 19.48 -4.37
CA SER A 211 -16.88 19.14 -5.59
C SER A 211 -15.97 18.57 -6.69
N GLY A 212 -14.79 19.18 -6.87
CA GLY A 212 -13.77 18.69 -7.80
C GLY A 212 -13.24 17.32 -7.40
N TYR A 213 -13.02 17.09 -6.11
CA TYR A 213 -12.63 15.78 -5.58
C TYR A 213 -13.69 14.71 -5.82
N ILE A 214 -14.97 14.97 -5.50
CA ILE A 214 -16.08 14.04 -5.72
C ILE A 214 -16.19 13.67 -7.20
N ALA A 215 -16.17 14.67 -8.10
CA ALA A 215 -16.21 14.43 -9.53
C ALA A 215 -15.01 13.60 -9.99
N PHE A 216 -13.80 13.91 -9.50
CA PHE A 216 -12.60 13.19 -9.85
C PHE A 216 -12.68 11.73 -9.42
N ILE A 217 -13.00 11.41 -8.16
CA ILE A 217 -13.02 10.02 -7.69
C ILE A 217 -14.12 9.18 -8.34
N LEU A 218 -15.29 9.77 -8.66
CA LEU A 218 -16.36 9.07 -9.37
C LEU A 218 -15.95 8.66 -10.79
N LEU A 219 -15.42 9.64 -11.54
CA LEU A 219 -14.96 9.42 -12.90
C LEU A 219 -13.73 8.51 -12.91
N TRP A 220 -12.82 8.69 -11.96
CA TRP A 220 -11.60 7.90 -11.86
C TRP A 220 -11.88 6.45 -11.47
N ALA A 221 -12.79 6.20 -10.52
CA ALA A 221 -13.20 4.84 -10.20
C ALA A 221 -13.79 4.15 -11.45
N THR A 222 -14.69 4.84 -12.14
CA THR A 222 -15.35 4.31 -13.35
C THR A 222 -14.37 4.06 -14.51
N PHE A 223 -13.47 5.01 -14.80
CA PHE A 223 -12.63 4.95 -16.00
C PHE A 223 -11.21 4.42 -15.75
N VAL A 224 -10.81 4.21 -14.50
CA VAL A 224 -9.47 3.72 -14.16
C VAL A 224 -9.53 2.51 -13.24
N TYR A 225 -10.17 2.63 -12.07
CA TYR A 225 -10.22 1.53 -11.12
C TYR A 225 -10.96 0.31 -11.66
N ASP A 226 -12.22 0.46 -12.07
CA ASP A 226 -13.07 -0.65 -12.51
C ASP A 226 -12.45 -1.39 -13.72
N PRO A 227 -11.94 -0.71 -14.78
CA PRO A 227 -11.26 -1.38 -15.88
C PRO A 227 -9.97 -2.07 -15.46
N VAL A 228 -9.13 -1.44 -14.63
CA VAL A 228 -7.86 -2.06 -14.20
C VAL A 228 -8.11 -3.27 -13.28
N ALA A 229 -9.10 -3.20 -12.40
CA ALA A 229 -9.56 -4.34 -11.62
C ALA A 229 -10.05 -5.47 -12.54
N HIS A 230 -10.80 -5.14 -13.59
CA HIS A 230 -11.20 -6.11 -14.61
C HIS A 230 -9.99 -6.75 -15.30
N TRP A 231 -9.00 -5.97 -15.72
CA TRP A 231 -7.82 -6.48 -16.43
C TRP A 231 -7.08 -7.52 -15.61
N VAL A 232 -6.93 -7.27 -14.31
CA VAL A 232 -6.03 -7.99 -13.42
C VAL A 232 -6.73 -9.12 -12.65
N TRP A 233 -7.99 -8.94 -12.26
CA TRP A 233 -8.69 -9.86 -11.37
C TRP A 233 -9.90 -10.58 -11.98
N ALA A 234 -10.54 -10.02 -13.01
CA ALA A 234 -11.62 -10.75 -13.67
C ALA A 234 -11.04 -11.90 -14.49
N GLY A 235 -11.69 -13.07 -14.47
CA GLY A 235 -11.23 -14.24 -15.24
C GLY A 235 -11.16 -13.99 -16.76
N SER A 236 -11.96 -13.04 -17.26
CA SER A 236 -11.95 -12.59 -18.66
C SER A 236 -10.83 -11.58 -18.97
N GLY A 237 -10.27 -10.92 -17.96
CA GLY A 237 -9.28 -9.86 -18.06
C GLY A 237 -7.99 -10.26 -18.77
N TRP A 238 -7.42 -9.36 -19.56
CA TRP A 238 -6.24 -9.67 -20.36
C TRP A 238 -4.96 -9.88 -19.53
N LEU A 239 -4.75 -9.11 -18.45
CA LEU A 239 -3.59 -9.30 -17.56
C LEU A 239 -3.73 -10.57 -16.72
N PHE A 240 -4.95 -10.89 -16.29
CA PHE A 240 -5.27 -12.17 -15.66
C PHE A 240 -4.90 -13.35 -16.58
N LYS A 241 -5.34 -13.31 -17.85
CA LYS A 241 -5.03 -14.35 -18.85
C LYS A 241 -3.55 -14.42 -19.25
N MET A 242 -2.80 -13.33 -19.07
CA MET A 242 -1.34 -13.32 -19.21
C MET A 242 -0.62 -13.85 -17.98
N SER A 243 -1.35 -14.26 -16.94
CA SER A 243 -0.82 -14.73 -15.66
C SER A 243 0.03 -13.68 -14.94
N ALA A 244 -0.38 -12.42 -15.00
CA ALA A 244 0.16 -11.39 -14.13
C ALA A 244 -0.21 -11.70 -12.67
N LEU A 245 0.80 -11.72 -11.80
CA LEU A 245 0.64 -12.00 -10.38
C LEU A 245 0.39 -10.69 -9.63
N ASP A 246 -0.85 -10.51 -9.15
CA ASP A 246 -1.20 -9.40 -8.28
C ASP A 246 -2.22 -9.86 -7.23
N PHE A 247 -1.72 -10.43 -6.13
CA PHE A 247 -2.55 -11.13 -5.16
C PHE A 247 -3.60 -10.23 -4.53
N ALA A 248 -3.20 -9.05 -4.05
CA ALA A 248 -4.07 -8.14 -3.31
C ALA A 248 -4.06 -6.69 -3.86
N GLY A 249 -3.53 -6.43 -5.06
CA GLY A 249 -3.67 -5.12 -5.70
C GLY A 249 -2.47 -4.20 -5.55
N GLY A 250 -1.26 -4.71 -5.72
CA GLY A 250 -0.07 -3.88 -5.91
C GLY A 250 -0.19 -2.98 -7.12
N THR A 251 -0.72 -3.51 -8.22
CA THR A 251 -1.02 -2.72 -9.42
C THR A 251 -2.40 -2.08 -9.34
N VAL A 252 -3.43 -2.83 -8.96
CA VAL A 252 -4.84 -2.40 -8.96
C VAL A 252 -5.16 -1.35 -7.90
N VAL A 253 -4.44 -1.31 -6.77
CA VAL A 253 -4.67 -0.32 -5.71
C VAL A 253 -3.53 0.66 -5.63
N HIS A 254 -2.32 0.19 -5.33
CA HIS A 254 -1.23 1.10 -4.95
C HIS A 254 -0.60 1.83 -6.13
N LEU A 255 -0.20 1.10 -7.17
CA LEU A 255 0.43 1.68 -8.34
C LEU A 255 -0.49 2.72 -9.00
N ILE A 256 -1.72 2.33 -9.33
CA ILE A 256 -2.63 3.21 -10.06
C ILE A 256 -3.07 4.41 -9.24
N SER A 257 -3.32 4.28 -7.93
CA SER A 257 -3.69 5.44 -7.09
C SER A 257 -2.52 6.40 -6.90
N GLY A 258 -1.30 5.89 -6.65
CA GLY A 258 -0.11 6.73 -6.52
C GLY A 258 0.20 7.49 -7.81
N ILE A 259 0.11 6.82 -8.96
CA ILE A 259 0.31 7.46 -10.27
C ILE A 259 -0.81 8.46 -10.59
N ALA A 260 -2.07 8.14 -10.26
CA ALA A 260 -3.18 9.06 -10.42
C ALA A 260 -2.99 10.33 -9.57
N GLY A 261 -2.51 10.16 -8.34
CA GLY A 261 -2.13 11.25 -7.44
C GLY A 261 -1.05 12.14 -8.05
N LEU A 262 0.00 11.55 -8.64
CA LEU A 262 1.03 12.31 -9.36
C LEU A 262 0.44 13.09 -10.54
N ALA A 263 -0.37 12.45 -11.38
CA ALA A 263 -0.98 13.11 -12.53
C ALA A 263 -1.87 14.29 -12.12
N ALA A 264 -2.72 14.10 -11.11
CA ALA A 264 -3.57 15.15 -10.56
C ALA A 264 -2.72 16.28 -9.93
N ALA A 265 -1.67 15.94 -9.17
CA ALA A 265 -0.75 16.92 -8.57
C ALA A 265 -0.02 17.77 -9.61
N ILE A 266 0.33 17.20 -10.77
CA ILE A 266 0.91 17.94 -11.91
C ILE A 266 -0.09 18.97 -12.45
N VAL A 267 -1.36 18.60 -12.64
CA VAL A 267 -2.39 19.49 -13.17
C VAL A 267 -2.69 20.64 -12.21
N ILE A 268 -2.93 20.34 -10.94
CA ILE A 268 -3.32 21.36 -9.95
C ILE A 268 -2.11 22.17 -9.47
N GLY A 269 -0.88 21.68 -9.65
CA GLY A 269 0.36 22.35 -9.27
C GLY A 269 0.63 22.35 -7.75
N LYS A 270 1.67 23.09 -7.36
CA LYS A 270 2.18 23.16 -5.97
C LYS A 270 1.26 23.92 -5.04
N ARG A 271 1.24 23.53 -3.75
CA ARG A 271 0.61 24.30 -2.67
C ARG A 271 1.21 25.70 -2.53
N LYS A 272 0.39 26.66 -2.11
CA LYS A 272 0.72 28.07 -1.88
C LYS A 272 0.63 28.44 -0.39
N GLY A 273 1.22 29.57 -0.03
CA GLY A 273 1.22 30.13 1.34
C GLY A 273 2.61 30.22 1.99
N GLU A 274 2.70 30.89 3.13
CA GLU A 274 3.95 31.02 3.89
C GLU A 274 4.45 29.64 4.40
N GLY A 275 5.77 29.45 4.40
CA GLY A 275 6.38 28.27 4.99
C GLY A 275 6.16 26.96 4.23
N ILE A 276 5.97 26.97 2.90
CA ILE A 276 5.87 25.72 2.08
C ILE A 276 7.08 24.79 2.31
N SER A 277 8.26 25.35 2.61
CA SER A 277 9.46 24.58 2.98
C SER A 277 9.47 24.06 4.42
N LEU A 278 8.48 24.42 5.23
CA LEU A 278 8.38 24.18 6.68
C LEU A 278 6.99 23.67 7.08
N VAL A 279 6.25 23.02 6.17
CA VAL A 279 4.97 22.39 6.52
C VAL A 279 5.23 21.31 7.57
N GLN A 280 4.87 21.62 8.81
CA GLN A 280 4.95 20.68 9.93
C GLN A 280 3.63 19.91 10.03
N PRO A 281 3.69 18.58 10.18
CA PRO A 281 2.53 17.76 10.55
C PRO A 281 1.86 18.33 11.81
N ASN A 282 0.54 18.44 11.81
CA ASN A 282 -0.19 18.92 12.99
C ASN A 282 -0.18 17.90 14.14
N ASN A 283 -0.17 16.60 13.83
CA ASN A 283 -0.27 15.54 14.84
C ASN A 283 0.34 14.22 14.34
N LEU A 284 1.61 13.98 14.67
CA LEU A 284 2.30 12.73 14.36
C LEU A 284 1.74 11.54 15.15
N THR A 285 1.10 11.75 16.30
CA THR A 285 0.43 10.67 17.04
C THR A 285 -0.76 10.13 16.25
N TYR A 286 -1.56 11.01 15.62
CA TYR A 286 -2.62 10.58 14.68
C TYR A 286 -2.06 9.83 13.49
N THR A 287 -0.91 10.28 12.96
CA THR A 287 -0.22 9.58 11.88
C THR A 287 0.15 8.15 12.29
N LEU A 288 0.73 7.97 13.48
CA LEU A 288 1.12 6.65 14.00
C LEU A 288 -0.08 5.74 14.28
N ILE A 289 -1.16 6.28 14.84
CA ILE A 289 -2.42 5.52 15.03
C ILE A 289 -2.95 5.09 13.67
N GLY A 290 -3.01 6.01 12.70
CA GLY A 290 -3.43 5.70 11.33
C GLY A 290 -2.59 4.61 10.68
N ALA A 291 -1.25 4.68 10.80
CA ALA A 291 -0.35 3.63 10.30
C ALA A 291 -0.58 2.27 10.97
N GLY A 292 -0.84 2.25 12.29
CA GLY A 292 -1.20 1.03 13.01
C GLY A 292 -2.52 0.42 12.55
N LEU A 293 -3.54 1.27 12.31
CA LEU A 293 -4.84 0.84 11.77
C LEU A 293 -4.75 0.35 10.32
N LEU A 294 -3.92 1.00 9.50
CA LEU A 294 -3.60 0.53 8.15
C LEU A 294 -2.95 -0.84 8.20
N TRP A 295 -1.97 -1.07 9.08
CA TRP A 295 -1.32 -2.37 9.24
C TRP A 295 -2.32 -3.44 9.74
N PHE A 296 -3.13 -3.13 10.74
CA PHE A 296 -4.19 -4.01 11.22
C PHE A 296 -5.14 -4.43 10.09
N GLY A 297 -5.68 -3.45 9.36
CA GLY A 297 -6.60 -3.72 8.26
C GLY A 297 -5.95 -4.48 7.10
N TRP A 298 -4.64 -4.29 6.89
CA TRP A 298 -3.88 -4.96 5.84
C TRP A 298 -3.82 -6.48 6.01
N PHE A 299 -4.01 -7.00 7.22
CA PHE A 299 -4.16 -8.44 7.42
C PHE A 299 -5.37 -8.98 6.66
N GLY A 300 -6.51 -8.29 6.71
CA GLY A 300 -7.68 -8.63 5.90
C GLY A 300 -7.44 -8.39 4.41
N PHE A 301 -6.77 -7.29 4.07
CA PHE A 301 -6.43 -6.91 2.70
C PHE A 301 -5.64 -8.02 1.99
N ASN A 302 -4.53 -8.45 2.57
CA ASN A 302 -3.68 -9.45 1.96
C ASN A 302 -4.23 -10.86 2.19
N ALA A 303 -4.45 -11.29 3.44
CA ALA A 303 -4.83 -12.68 3.70
C ALA A 303 -6.27 -13.02 3.28
N GLY A 304 -7.14 -12.03 3.06
CA GLY A 304 -8.46 -12.21 2.44
C GLY A 304 -8.42 -12.39 0.92
N SER A 305 -7.35 -11.95 0.24
CA SER A 305 -7.34 -11.90 -1.23
C SER A 305 -7.27 -13.26 -1.93
N GLY A 306 -7.07 -14.33 -1.17
CA GLY A 306 -7.21 -15.71 -1.67
C GLY A 306 -8.65 -16.25 -1.69
N LEU A 307 -9.62 -15.50 -1.13
CA LEU A 307 -11.03 -15.89 -0.99
C LEU A 307 -11.25 -17.24 -0.28
N ALA A 308 -10.29 -17.66 0.55
CA ALA A 308 -10.29 -18.97 1.19
C ALA A 308 -9.50 -19.01 2.51
N THR A 309 -9.79 -19.99 3.34
CA THR A 309 -9.17 -20.26 4.64
C THR A 309 -8.20 -21.44 4.49
N ASN A 310 -6.97 -21.16 4.08
CA ASN A 310 -5.98 -22.20 3.80
C ASN A 310 -4.54 -21.75 4.10
N GLY A 311 -3.56 -22.58 3.76
CA GLY A 311 -2.14 -22.29 3.98
C GLY A 311 -1.61 -21.06 3.22
N ILE A 312 -2.23 -20.68 2.09
CA ILE A 312 -1.88 -19.45 1.36
C ILE A 312 -2.35 -18.24 2.16
N ALA A 313 -3.58 -18.25 2.68
CA ALA A 313 -4.09 -17.19 3.55
C ALA A 313 -3.22 -17.03 4.82
N ALA A 314 -2.88 -18.15 5.48
CA ALA A 314 -2.00 -18.13 6.65
C ALA A 314 -0.61 -17.54 6.32
N ARG A 315 -0.01 -17.93 5.19
CA ARG A 315 1.27 -17.37 4.74
C ARG A 315 1.16 -15.89 4.40
N ALA A 316 0.11 -15.47 3.69
CA ALA A 316 -0.15 -14.08 3.36
C ALA A 316 -0.25 -13.21 4.63
N PHE A 317 -0.88 -13.74 5.68
CA PHE A 317 -0.94 -13.09 6.99
C PHE A 317 0.46 -12.89 7.59
N VAL A 318 1.28 -13.95 7.59
CA VAL A 318 2.67 -13.92 8.12
C VAL A 318 3.54 -12.93 7.37
N VAL A 319 3.54 -12.94 6.03
CA VAL A 319 4.39 -12.03 5.25
C VAL A 319 3.93 -10.57 5.35
N THR A 320 2.64 -10.33 5.61
CA THR A 320 2.08 -9.00 5.89
C THR A 320 2.51 -8.45 7.25
N LEU A 321 2.90 -9.30 8.20
CA LEU A 321 3.59 -8.87 9.41
C LEU A 321 5.08 -8.56 9.14
N ILE A 322 5.74 -9.41 8.36
CA ILE A 322 7.20 -9.38 8.22
C ILE A 322 7.70 -8.25 7.32
N ALA A 323 7.12 -8.08 6.13
CA ALA A 323 7.58 -7.09 5.16
C ALA A 323 7.58 -5.63 5.69
N PRO A 324 6.49 -5.13 6.31
CA PRO A 324 6.50 -3.79 6.92
C PRO A 324 7.46 -3.65 8.09
N ALA A 325 7.70 -4.69 8.89
CA ALA A 325 8.71 -4.64 9.93
C ALA A 325 10.11 -4.45 9.33
N ALA A 326 10.46 -5.21 8.28
CA ALA A 326 11.72 -5.07 7.57
C ALA A 326 11.87 -3.70 6.91
N ALA A 327 10.82 -3.20 6.24
CA ALA A 327 10.81 -1.89 5.61
C ALA A 327 10.90 -0.74 6.62
N GLY A 328 10.19 -0.83 7.76
CA GLY A 328 10.27 0.14 8.84
C GLY A 328 11.67 0.25 9.43
N VAL A 329 12.32 -0.88 9.72
CA VAL A 329 13.71 -0.91 10.21
C VAL A 329 14.67 -0.32 9.18
N ALA A 330 14.55 -0.72 7.90
CA ALA A 330 15.39 -0.19 6.83
C ALA A 330 15.21 1.33 6.66
N TRP A 331 13.96 1.81 6.70
CA TRP A 331 13.65 3.23 6.57
C TRP A 331 14.27 4.04 7.71
N LEU A 332 14.08 3.61 8.97
CA LEU A 332 14.65 4.28 10.13
C LEU A 332 16.18 4.28 10.09
N ALA A 333 16.80 3.19 9.62
CA ALA A 333 18.25 3.14 9.45
C ALA A 333 18.74 4.14 8.39
N ILE A 334 18.10 4.17 7.21
CA ILE A 334 18.44 5.09 6.12
C ILE A 334 18.25 6.55 6.56
N GLU A 335 17.11 6.85 7.21
CA GLU A 335 16.80 8.17 7.72
C GLU A 335 17.79 8.61 8.79
N TYR A 336 18.16 7.73 9.72
CA TYR A 336 19.16 8.02 10.73
C TYR A 336 20.54 8.27 10.10
N LEU A 337 20.92 7.49 9.09
CA LEU A 337 22.19 7.70 8.40
C LEU A 337 22.24 9.05 7.66
N HIS A 338 21.12 9.45 7.03
CA HIS A 338 20.97 10.70 6.28
C HIS A 338 20.81 11.94 7.17
N THR A 339 19.94 11.88 8.18
CA THR A 339 19.48 13.05 8.97
C THR A 339 19.95 13.04 10.43
N LYS A 340 20.57 11.94 10.88
CA LYS A 340 20.91 11.68 12.30
C LYS A 340 19.72 11.61 13.25
N LYS A 341 18.52 11.39 12.70
CA LYS A 341 17.27 11.21 13.44
C LYS A 341 16.52 10.00 12.89
N ALA A 342 15.91 9.24 13.78
CA ALA A 342 14.92 8.21 13.48
C ALA A 342 13.56 8.80 13.88
N THR A 343 12.71 9.11 12.91
CA THR A 343 11.49 9.90 13.16
C THR A 343 10.24 9.03 13.18
N ALA A 344 9.20 9.50 13.89
CA ALA A 344 7.87 8.85 13.87
C ALA A 344 7.29 8.80 12.45
N LEU A 345 7.47 9.87 11.67
CA LEU A 345 7.06 9.93 10.27
C LEU A 345 7.82 8.90 9.42
N GLY A 346 9.13 8.77 9.64
CA GLY A 346 9.97 7.78 8.97
C GLY A 346 9.51 6.35 9.27
N ALA A 347 9.25 6.03 10.55
CA ALA A 347 8.69 4.73 10.94
C ALA A 347 7.36 4.44 10.22
N ALA A 348 6.43 5.40 10.25
CA ALA A 348 5.12 5.26 9.64
C ALA A 348 5.21 5.08 8.12
N SER A 349 6.07 5.85 7.45
CA SER A 349 6.31 5.75 6.00
C SER A 349 6.94 4.41 5.62
N GLY A 350 7.92 3.93 6.39
CA GLY A 350 8.55 2.62 6.18
C GLY A 350 7.58 1.46 6.35
N ILE A 351 6.72 1.50 7.37
CA ILE A 351 5.65 0.52 7.58
C ILE A 351 4.74 0.47 6.35
N VAL A 352 4.20 1.62 5.92
CA VAL A 352 3.28 1.66 4.77
C VAL A 352 3.97 1.23 3.48
N ALA A 353 5.24 1.62 3.24
CA ALA A 353 5.99 1.15 2.08
C ALA A 353 6.17 -0.38 2.06
N GLY A 354 6.44 -0.98 3.21
CA GLY A 354 6.56 -2.44 3.33
C GLY A 354 5.21 -3.18 3.22
N LEU A 355 4.12 -2.57 3.65
CA LEU A 355 2.77 -3.06 3.39
C LEU A 355 2.45 -3.03 1.89
N VAL A 356 2.74 -1.92 1.22
CA VAL A 356 2.53 -1.75 -0.22
C VAL A 356 3.34 -2.75 -1.04
N VAL A 357 4.63 -2.94 -0.74
CA VAL A 357 5.48 -3.81 -1.56
C VAL A 357 5.03 -5.27 -1.49
N ILE A 358 4.53 -5.73 -0.34
CA ILE A 358 4.13 -7.13 -0.15
C ILE A 358 2.73 -7.41 -0.69
N THR A 359 1.88 -6.40 -0.87
CA THR A 359 0.51 -6.54 -1.41
C THR A 359 0.41 -7.47 -2.63
N PRO A 360 1.09 -7.21 -3.76
CA PRO A 360 0.96 -8.05 -4.96
C PRO A 360 1.57 -9.45 -4.77
N ALA A 361 2.44 -9.61 -3.77
CA ALA A 361 3.26 -10.80 -3.55
C ALA A 361 2.74 -11.71 -2.43
N SER A 362 1.85 -11.24 -1.57
CA SER A 362 1.58 -11.85 -0.27
C SER A 362 1.08 -13.31 -0.35
N GLY A 363 0.33 -13.66 -1.40
CA GLY A 363 -0.07 -15.04 -1.69
C GLY A 363 1.00 -15.90 -2.38
N PHE A 364 2.06 -15.29 -2.92
CA PHE A 364 3.02 -15.92 -3.81
C PHE A 364 4.44 -16.07 -3.22
N VAL A 365 4.76 -15.36 -2.14
CA VAL A 365 6.12 -15.33 -1.58
C VAL A 365 6.18 -15.88 -0.15
N GLY A 366 7.36 -16.37 0.25
CA GLY A 366 7.63 -16.83 1.61
C GLY A 366 8.24 -15.75 2.52
N PRO A 367 8.43 -16.05 3.82
CA PRO A 367 8.98 -15.11 4.81
C PRO A 367 10.32 -14.49 4.44
N VAL A 368 11.25 -15.27 3.87
CA VAL A 368 12.56 -14.75 3.48
C VAL A 368 12.43 -13.74 2.33
N GLY A 369 11.60 -14.04 1.33
CA GLY A 369 11.32 -13.13 0.23
C GLY A 369 10.69 -11.83 0.72
N SER A 370 9.75 -11.90 1.68
CA SER A 370 9.10 -10.71 2.23
C SER A 370 10.04 -9.79 3.01
N ILE A 371 11.03 -10.35 3.73
CA ILE A 371 12.12 -9.56 4.35
C ILE A 371 12.87 -8.78 3.28
N TYR A 372 13.34 -9.44 2.22
CA TYR A 372 14.09 -8.78 1.15
C TYR A 372 13.25 -7.70 0.45
N MET A 373 11.99 -7.97 0.15
CA MET A 373 11.09 -6.99 -0.44
C MET A 373 10.95 -5.74 0.45
N GLY A 374 10.79 -5.91 1.76
CA GLY A 374 10.76 -4.81 2.72
C GLY A 374 12.08 -4.01 2.79
N LEU A 375 13.22 -4.70 2.85
CA LEU A 375 14.54 -4.05 2.85
C LEU A 375 14.83 -3.30 1.55
N ILE A 376 14.34 -3.78 0.40
CA ILE A 376 14.56 -3.18 -0.91
C ILE A 376 13.63 -1.97 -1.14
N VAL A 377 12.36 -2.04 -0.73
CA VAL A 377 11.41 -0.95 -1.02
C VAL A 377 11.74 0.33 -0.26
N ALA A 378 12.20 0.22 0.99
CA ALA A 378 12.46 1.38 1.84
C ALA A 378 13.45 2.40 1.22
N PRO A 379 14.66 2.03 0.75
CA PRO A 379 15.56 2.98 0.09
C PRO A 379 15.00 3.54 -1.22
N ILE A 380 14.20 2.77 -1.96
CA ILE A 380 13.65 3.21 -3.24
C ILE A 380 12.57 4.27 -3.02
N CYS A 381 11.59 4.00 -2.14
CA CYS A 381 10.55 4.97 -1.81
C CYS A 381 11.13 6.21 -1.11
N TYR A 382 12.08 6.04 -0.18
CA TYR A 382 12.79 7.16 0.45
C TYR A 382 13.48 8.04 -0.59
N GLY A 383 14.17 7.43 -1.55
CA GLY A 383 14.81 8.13 -2.67
C GLY A 383 13.81 8.86 -3.58
N ALA A 384 12.67 8.24 -3.89
CA ALA A 384 11.61 8.86 -4.68
C ALA A 384 11.04 10.11 -4.01
N ILE A 385 10.81 10.07 -2.70
CA ILE A 385 10.36 11.21 -1.90
C ILE A 385 11.39 12.34 -1.94
N LEU A 386 12.69 12.04 -1.79
CA LEU A 386 13.73 13.06 -1.90
C LEU A 386 13.85 13.66 -3.31
N LEU A 387 13.52 12.90 -4.34
CA LEU A 387 13.64 13.33 -5.74
C LEU A 387 12.53 14.31 -6.14
N LYS A 388 11.36 14.29 -5.47
CA LYS A 388 10.21 15.15 -5.82
C LYS A 388 10.57 16.64 -5.82
N GLY A 389 11.38 17.09 -4.86
CA GLY A 389 11.84 18.48 -4.77
C GLY A 389 12.67 18.93 -5.98
N LYS A 390 13.44 18.01 -6.58
CA LYS A 390 14.23 18.27 -7.80
C LYS A 390 13.38 18.23 -9.07
N LEU A 391 12.39 17.33 -9.11
CA LEU A 391 11.47 17.19 -10.24
C LEU A 391 10.36 18.23 -10.25
N GLY A 392 10.15 18.94 -9.13
CA GLY A 392 9.30 20.11 -9.08
C GLY A 392 7.80 19.83 -9.02
N TYR A 393 7.38 18.61 -8.66
CA TYR A 393 5.98 18.30 -8.33
C TYR A 393 5.75 18.33 -6.82
N ASP A 394 4.49 18.50 -6.39
CA ASP A 394 4.08 18.54 -4.97
C ASP A 394 3.13 17.38 -4.67
N ASP A 395 3.69 16.17 -4.60
CA ASP A 395 3.03 15.01 -4.01
C ASP A 395 2.99 15.23 -2.48
N SER A 396 1.84 15.68 -1.99
CA SER A 396 1.77 16.41 -0.72
C SER A 396 2.10 15.56 0.49
N LEU A 397 1.59 14.33 0.53
CA LEU A 397 1.74 13.36 1.60
C LEU A 397 2.47 12.09 1.11
N ASP A 398 3.23 12.23 0.02
CA ASP A 398 4.07 11.16 -0.55
C ASP A 398 3.29 9.93 -1.04
N ALA A 399 2.05 10.14 -1.52
CA ALA A 399 1.21 9.04 -2.01
C ALA A 399 1.80 8.38 -3.26
N PHE A 400 2.35 9.16 -4.20
CA PHE A 400 3.10 8.60 -5.33
C PHE A 400 4.39 7.94 -4.87
N GLY A 401 5.16 8.61 -3.99
CA GLY A 401 6.43 8.11 -3.48
C GLY A 401 6.33 6.78 -2.73
N ILE A 402 5.21 6.53 -2.04
CA ILE A 402 4.96 5.30 -1.28
C ILE A 402 4.15 4.30 -2.10
N HIS A 403 2.95 4.66 -2.56
CA HIS A 403 2.04 3.72 -3.23
C HIS A 403 2.39 3.50 -4.70
N GLY A 404 2.66 4.57 -5.44
CA GLY A 404 3.01 4.49 -6.86
C GLY A 404 4.32 3.73 -7.07
N VAL A 405 5.39 4.20 -6.42
CA VAL A 405 6.71 3.57 -6.53
C VAL A 405 6.74 2.21 -5.81
N GLY A 406 6.22 2.13 -4.59
CA GLY A 406 6.20 0.87 -3.84
C GLY A 406 5.37 -0.21 -4.54
N GLY A 407 4.23 0.14 -5.14
CA GLY A 407 3.37 -0.78 -5.89
C GLY A 407 4.05 -1.32 -7.16
N ALA A 408 4.74 -0.45 -7.91
CA ALA A 408 5.54 -0.87 -9.07
C ALA A 408 6.66 -1.83 -8.66
N ILE A 409 7.44 -1.47 -7.63
CA ILE A 409 8.53 -2.33 -7.13
C ILE A 409 7.99 -3.63 -6.58
N GLY A 410 6.89 -3.60 -5.82
CA GLY A 410 6.23 -4.79 -5.30
C GLY A 410 5.83 -5.76 -6.41
N ALA A 411 5.15 -5.27 -7.45
CA ALA A 411 4.71 -6.08 -8.57
C ALA A 411 5.88 -6.73 -9.32
N ILE A 412 6.99 -5.99 -9.53
CA ILE A 412 8.20 -6.54 -10.17
C ILE A 412 8.85 -7.60 -9.27
N LEU A 413 9.01 -7.30 -7.98
CA LEU A 413 9.63 -8.21 -7.02
C LEU A 413 8.78 -9.47 -6.77
N THR A 414 7.45 -9.42 -6.97
CA THR A 414 6.60 -10.62 -7.01
C THR A 414 7.16 -11.64 -8.00
N GLY A 415 7.50 -11.22 -9.22
CA GLY A 415 8.07 -12.11 -10.24
C GLY A 415 9.43 -12.70 -9.86
N VAL A 416 10.23 -11.96 -9.07
CA VAL A 416 11.54 -12.40 -8.57
C VAL A 416 11.40 -13.45 -7.48
N PHE A 417 10.57 -13.16 -6.47
CA PHE A 417 10.47 -13.95 -5.25
C PHE A 417 9.33 -14.97 -5.24
N THR A 418 8.53 -15.05 -6.30
CA THR A 418 7.42 -16.00 -6.36
C THR A 418 7.88 -17.44 -6.14
N LEU A 419 7.10 -18.17 -5.34
CA LEU A 419 7.22 -19.61 -5.09
C LEU A 419 6.58 -20.42 -6.20
N THR A 420 5.60 -19.85 -6.91
CA THR A 420 4.86 -20.53 -7.99
C THR A 420 4.71 -19.59 -9.17
N LEU A 421 5.04 -20.06 -10.38
CA LEU A 421 4.86 -19.29 -11.60
C LEU A 421 3.38 -19.19 -11.95
N GLY A 422 3.03 -18.11 -12.65
CA GLY A 422 1.73 -17.97 -13.27
C GLY A 422 1.45 -19.11 -14.27
N ALA A 423 0.17 -19.44 -14.47
CA ALA A 423 -0.21 -20.50 -15.39
C ALA A 423 0.36 -20.26 -16.80
N GLY A 424 1.01 -21.26 -17.39
CA GLY A 424 1.62 -21.14 -18.72
C GLY A 424 2.90 -20.29 -18.81
N VAL A 425 3.43 -19.78 -17.70
CA VAL A 425 4.70 -19.04 -17.66
C VAL A 425 5.86 -20.01 -17.45
N ALA A 426 6.86 -19.97 -18.34
CA ALA A 426 7.91 -21.00 -18.40
C ALA A 426 9.03 -20.80 -17.37
N SER A 427 9.33 -19.56 -16.97
CA SER A 427 10.41 -19.25 -16.04
C SER A 427 10.12 -18.03 -15.17
N LYS A 428 10.90 -17.84 -14.10
CA LYS A 428 10.87 -16.59 -13.32
C LYS A 428 11.25 -15.36 -14.15
N GLY A 429 12.13 -15.52 -15.14
CA GLY A 429 12.48 -14.44 -16.07
C GLY A 429 11.26 -14.00 -16.88
N ASP A 430 10.51 -14.95 -17.41
CA ASP A 430 9.26 -14.68 -18.14
C ASP A 430 8.20 -14.07 -17.22
N GLN A 431 8.11 -14.54 -15.96
CA GLN A 431 7.21 -13.95 -14.98
C GLN A 431 7.54 -12.48 -14.73
N ILE A 432 8.83 -12.13 -14.58
CA ILE A 432 9.26 -10.73 -14.41
C ILE A 432 8.84 -9.90 -15.63
N VAL A 433 8.94 -10.44 -16.86
CA VAL A 433 8.46 -9.75 -18.06
C VAL A 433 6.95 -9.49 -18.00
N VAL A 434 6.15 -10.48 -17.60
CA VAL A 434 4.70 -10.31 -17.41
C VAL A 434 4.41 -9.24 -16.36
N GLN A 435 5.13 -9.24 -15.23
CA GLN A 435 4.97 -8.21 -14.19
C GLN A 435 5.33 -6.82 -14.70
N LEU A 436 6.39 -6.68 -15.51
CA LEU A 436 6.77 -5.41 -16.14
C LEU A 436 5.68 -4.90 -17.09
N ILE A 437 5.09 -5.80 -17.89
CA ILE A 437 3.95 -5.45 -18.76
C ILE A 437 2.77 -4.96 -17.92
N SER A 438 2.43 -5.66 -16.83
CA SER A 438 1.36 -5.25 -15.91
C SER A 438 1.61 -3.86 -15.32
N VAL A 439 2.81 -3.60 -14.81
CA VAL A 439 3.19 -2.28 -14.24
C VAL A 439 3.10 -1.17 -15.29
N VAL A 440 3.65 -1.39 -16.49
CA VAL A 440 3.64 -0.37 -17.55
C VAL A 440 2.21 -0.11 -18.05
N ALA A 441 1.41 -1.15 -18.25
CA ALA A 441 0.07 -1.01 -18.78
C ALA A 441 -0.87 -0.33 -17.77
N THR A 442 -0.93 -0.82 -16.53
CA THR A 442 -1.80 -0.25 -15.49
C THR A 442 -1.33 1.14 -15.08
N GLY A 443 -0.03 1.34 -14.88
CA GLY A 443 0.54 2.63 -14.52
C GLY A 443 0.41 3.66 -15.65
N GLY A 444 0.73 3.28 -16.89
CA GLY A 444 0.59 4.16 -18.05
C GLY A 444 -0.86 4.58 -18.29
N TYR A 445 -1.79 3.64 -18.22
CA TYR A 445 -3.22 3.92 -18.35
C TYR A 445 -3.72 4.85 -17.24
N SER A 446 -3.39 4.54 -15.98
CA SER A 446 -3.76 5.40 -14.85
C SER A 446 -3.22 6.81 -15.02
N PHE A 447 -1.95 6.98 -15.41
CA PHE A 447 -1.36 8.30 -15.61
C PHE A 447 -2.12 9.11 -16.66
N ILE A 448 -2.34 8.53 -17.84
CA ILE A 448 -2.95 9.23 -18.98
C ILE A 448 -4.38 9.62 -18.66
N VAL A 449 -5.20 8.67 -18.20
CA VAL A 449 -6.62 8.94 -17.92
C VAL A 449 -6.76 9.91 -16.75
N SER A 450 -5.98 9.74 -15.68
CA SER A 450 -6.00 10.67 -14.54
C SER A 450 -5.60 12.09 -14.93
N LEU A 451 -4.60 12.24 -15.80
CA LEU A 451 -4.16 13.54 -16.31
C LEU A 451 -5.30 14.23 -17.08
N ILE A 452 -5.98 13.49 -17.96
CA ILE A 452 -7.12 13.98 -18.73
C ILE A 452 -8.26 14.37 -17.79
N LEU A 453 -8.64 13.49 -16.86
CA LEU A 453 -9.74 13.76 -15.92
C LEU A 453 -9.45 14.98 -15.04
N ALA A 454 -8.26 15.05 -14.45
CA ALA A 454 -7.85 16.19 -13.64
C ALA A 454 -7.88 17.49 -14.44
N PHE A 455 -7.39 17.48 -15.69
CA PHE A 455 -7.40 18.65 -16.56
C PHE A 455 -8.82 19.09 -16.93
N VAL A 456 -9.68 18.15 -17.33
CA VAL A 456 -11.07 18.44 -17.70
C VAL A 456 -11.83 19.01 -16.52
N ILE A 457 -11.70 18.43 -15.33
CA ILE A 457 -12.35 18.92 -14.11
C ILE A 457 -11.84 20.32 -13.76
N GLU A 458 -10.52 20.54 -13.81
CA GLU A 458 -9.93 21.86 -13.55
C GLU A 458 -10.45 22.93 -14.53
N LYS A 459 -10.68 22.59 -15.79
CA LYS A 459 -11.17 23.53 -16.81
C LYS A 459 -12.67 23.73 -16.85
N THR A 460 -13.45 22.88 -16.19
CA THR A 460 -14.93 22.93 -16.24
C THR A 460 -15.51 23.43 -14.92
N ILE A 461 -15.44 22.64 -13.86
CA ILE A 461 -16.00 22.96 -12.54
C ILE A 461 -14.94 23.50 -11.55
N GLY A 462 -13.66 23.36 -11.91
CA GLY A 462 -12.51 23.70 -11.09
C GLY A 462 -12.17 22.59 -10.09
N PHE A 463 -10.92 22.13 -10.12
CA PHE A 463 -10.39 21.10 -9.24
C PHE A 463 -9.68 21.74 -8.04
N ARG A 464 -8.84 22.75 -8.31
CA ARG A 464 -8.12 23.52 -7.29
C ARG A 464 -8.99 24.61 -6.67
N ILE A 465 -8.83 24.83 -5.37
CA ILE A 465 -9.47 25.94 -4.65
C ILE A 465 -8.74 27.27 -4.95
N SER A 466 -9.40 28.42 -4.76
CA SER A 466 -8.73 29.71 -4.96
C SER A 466 -7.58 29.91 -3.97
N GLU A 467 -6.57 30.65 -4.39
CA GLU A 467 -5.35 30.87 -3.60
C GLU A 467 -5.64 31.49 -2.22
N GLU A 468 -6.55 32.47 -2.17
CA GLU A 468 -6.99 33.09 -0.91
C GLU A 468 -7.53 32.04 0.08
N LYS A 469 -8.39 31.14 -0.40
CA LYS A 469 -8.99 30.08 0.41
C LYS A 469 -8.00 29.00 0.80
N GLU A 470 -7.05 28.68 -0.07
CA GLU A 470 -5.93 27.79 0.23
C GLU A 470 -5.05 28.34 1.37
N ILE A 471 -4.83 29.66 1.38
CA ILE A 471 -4.11 30.36 2.45
C ILE A 471 -4.95 30.43 3.72
N ALA A 472 -6.26 30.64 3.65
CA ALA A 472 -7.14 30.64 4.82
C ALA A 472 -7.25 29.26 5.50
N GLY A 473 -7.35 28.19 4.72
CA GLY A 473 -7.48 26.80 5.19
C GLY A 473 -8.85 26.19 4.86
N LEU A 474 -8.83 24.95 4.37
CA LEU A 474 -9.99 24.29 3.80
C LEU A 474 -11.04 23.91 4.83
N ASP A 475 -10.67 23.69 6.10
CA ASP A 475 -11.64 23.34 7.14
C ASP A 475 -12.68 24.45 7.30
N SER A 476 -12.23 25.70 7.40
CA SER A 476 -13.13 26.85 7.50
C SER A 476 -13.78 27.17 6.15
N GLU A 477 -13.03 27.08 5.05
CA GLU A 477 -13.49 27.55 3.74
C GLU A 477 -14.46 26.61 3.02
N ILE A 478 -14.36 25.30 3.27
CA ILE A 478 -15.21 24.28 2.66
C ILE A 478 -16.27 23.81 3.66
N HIS A 479 -15.90 23.60 4.92
CA HIS A 479 -16.77 22.96 5.91
C HIS A 479 -17.36 23.94 6.93
N GLY A 480 -16.82 25.17 7.05
CA GLY A 480 -17.25 26.11 8.08
C GLY A 480 -16.88 25.66 9.50
N GLU A 481 -15.91 24.75 9.60
CA GLU A 481 -15.53 24.08 10.84
C GLU A 481 -14.04 24.31 11.15
N LYS A 482 -13.62 23.93 12.36
CA LYS A 482 -12.21 23.92 12.77
C LYS A 482 -11.89 22.56 13.34
N GLY A 483 -10.81 21.92 12.85
CA GLY A 483 -10.39 20.61 13.37
C GLY A 483 -9.96 20.62 14.83
N TYR A 484 -9.49 21.77 15.32
CA TYR A 484 -9.09 21.95 16.71
C TYR A 484 -9.69 23.24 17.27
N ILE A 485 -10.23 23.14 18.48
CA ILE A 485 -10.52 24.28 19.34
C ILE A 485 -9.46 24.22 20.45
N LEU A 486 -8.42 25.04 20.30
CA LEU A 486 -7.30 25.11 21.24
C LEU A 486 -7.59 26.09 22.37
#